data_AF-A0A7S4MYH3-F1
#
_entry.id   AF-A0A7S4MYH3-F1
#
_cell.length_a   1.000
_cell.length_b   1.000
_cell.length_c   1.000
_cell.angle_alpha   90.00
_cell.angle_beta   90.00
_cell.angle_gamma   90.00
#
_symmetry.space_group_name_H-M   'P 1'
#
loop_
_entity.id
_entity.type
_entity.pdbx_description
1 polymer ?
#
loop_
_entity_poly.entity_id
_entity_poly.type
_entity_poly.pdbx_seq_one_letter_code
_entity_poly.pdbx_strand_id
1 'polypeptide(L)'
;EAQERRIATVLARWQANGFSFPLRGEAQELAAAYHLFMKMLHSCEPNCKTRVAPESGRIEVRATRSIRQGEALTFDYTGGEAAETPALVDRRALLRRRGFECLCSRCERESRGPGTSLCVACNGPLTSTAWAFGCDEPTAKHGTLLCVRSMHRSVIDDPSGLISRTGTCSRCLPIRV
;
A
#
# COMPACT_ATOMS: atom_id res chain seq x y z
N GLU A 1 23.82 3.65 -37.41
CA GLU A 1 23.59 2.49 -36.50
C GLU A 1 24.13 2.64 -35.08
N ALA A 2 25.45 2.58 -34.82
CA ALA A 2 25.97 2.55 -33.44
C ALA A 2 25.67 3.84 -32.62
N GLN A 3 25.76 5.01 -33.26
CA GLN A 3 25.46 6.29 -32.61
C GLN A 3 23.97 6.45 -32.31
N GLU A 4 23.08 6.04 -33.22
CA GLU A 4 21.63 6.07 -33.02
C GLU A 4 21.23 5.19 -31.83
N ARG A 5 21.81 3.98 -31.73
CA ARG A 5 21.57 3.09 -30.59
C ARG A 5 22.01 3.71 -29.27
N ARG A 6 23.14 4.43 -29.26
CA ARG A 6 23.61 5.16 -28.07
C ARG A 6 22.64 6.27 -27.67
N ILE A 7 22.19 7.08 -28.63
CA ILE A 7 21.22 8.16 -28.39
C ILE A 7 19.91 7.59 -27.84
N ALA A 8 19.37 6.55 -28.48
CA ALA A 8 18.15 5.87 -28.04
C ALA A 8 18.28 5.32 -26.61
N THR A 9 19.44 4.76 -26.25
CA THR A 9 19.71 4.25 -24.90
C THR A 9 19.69 5.36 -23.86
N VAL A 10 20.29 6.52 -24.16
CA VAL A 10 20.29 7.68 -23.25
C VAL A 10 18.87 8.22 -23.05
N LEU A 11 18.11 8.37 -24.14
CA LEU A 11 16.72 8.82 -24.08
C LEU A 11 15.83 7.86 -23.29
N ALA A 12 15.99 6.55 -23.48
CA ALA A 12 15.25 5.55 -22.71
C ALA A 12 15.57 5.62 -21.21
N ARG A 13 16.84 5.83 -20.83
CA ARG A 13 17.24 6.03 -19.44
C ARG A 13 16.61 7.29 -18.85
N TRP A 14 16.60 8.38 -19.61
CA TRP A 14 15.97 9.63 -19.21
C TRP A 14 14.46 9.46 -19.01
N GLN A 15 13.76 8.83 -19.96
CA GLN A 15 12.31 8.63 -19.89
C GLN A 15 11.89 7.73 -18.71
N ALA A 16 12.69 6.71 -18.39
CA ALA A 16 12.38 5.80 -17.29
C ALA A 16 12.63 6.44 -15.91
N ASN A 17 13.66 7.29 -15.80
CA ASN A 17 14.23 7.66 -14.50
C ASN A 17 14.31 9.17 -14.24
N GLY A 18 14.00 10.01 -15.23
CA GLY A 18 13.95 11.46 -15.08
C GLY A 18 12.88 11.86 -14.07
N PHE A 19 13.21 12.87 -13.27
CA PHE A 19 12.33 13.41 -12.23
C PHE A 19 12.10 14.90 -12.50
N SER A 20 10.83 15.28 -12.72
CA SER A 20 10.43 16.67 -12.86
C SER A 20 10.22 17.32 -11.50
N PHE A 21 10.60 18.59 -11.37
CA PHE A 21 10.43 19.35 -10.13
C PHE A 21 10.37 20.86 -10.41
N PRO A 22 9.67 21.63 -9.55
CA PRO A 22 9.72 23.07 -9.59
C PRO A 22 11.04 23.58 -8.99
N LEU A 23 11.68 24.55 -9.66
CA LEU A 23 12.79 25.32 -9.10
C LEU A 23 12.31 26.74 -8.80
N ARG A 24 12.66 27.29 -7.64
CA ARG A 24 12.24 28.64 -7.23
C ARG A 24 12.79 29.66 -8.22
N GLY A 25 11.89 30.50 -8.74
CA GLY A 25 12.23 31.55 -9.70
C GLY A 25 12.15 31.10 -11.16
N GLU A 26 11.93 29.81 -11.41
CA GLU A 26 11.72 29.29 -12.76
C GLU A 26 10.24 29.21 -13.09
N ALA A 27 9.86 29.69 -14.28
CA ALA A 27 8.49 29.64 -14.76
C ALA A 27 8.08 28.22 -15.23
N GLN A 28 9.04 27.37 -15.55
CA GLN A 28 8.82 26.01 -16.04
C GLN A 28 9.40 24.99 -15.07
N GLU A 29 8.79 23.81 -15.02
CA GLU A 29 9.39 22.67 -14.31
C GLU A 29 10.72 22.29 -14.98
N LEU A 30 11.71 21.99 -14.15
CA LEU A 30 12.96 21.40 -14.59
C LEU A 30 12.91 19.90 -14.41
N ALA A 31 13.83 19.20 -15.05
CA ALA A 31 13.97 17.76 -14.90
C ALA A 31 15.44 17.39 -14.64
N ALA A 32 15.65 16.39 -13.79
CA ALA A 32 16.99 15.88 -13.47
C ALA A 32 17.02 14.36 -13.33
N ALA A 33 18.22 13.82 -13.49
CA ALA A 33 18.56 12.42 -13.28
C ALA A 33 19.48 12.30 -12.07
N TYR A 34 18.97 11.74 -10.97
CA TYR A 34 19.71 11.59 -9.71
C TYR A 34 20.29 10.17 -9.58
N HIS A 35 21.59 10.02 -9.82
CA HIS A 35 22.25 8.71 -9.94
C HIS A 35 21.91 7.67 -8.85
N LEU A 36 21.83 8.08 -7.59
CA LEU A 36 21.52 7.19 -6.47
C LEU A 36 20.01 6.96 -6.29
N PHE A 37 19.22 8.01 -6.43
CA PHE A 37 17.76 7.95 -6.24
C PHE A 37 17.09 7.07 -7.30
N MET A 38 17.59 7.09 -8.54
CA MET A 38 17.06 6.26 -9.64
C MET A 38 17.23 4.75 -9.42
N LYS A 39 17.94 4.33 -8.36
CA LYS A 39 18.09 2.91 -7.96
C LYS A 39 17.04 2.45 -6.95
N MET A 40 16.31 3.38 -6.34
CA MET A 40 15.26 3.02 -5.39
C MET A 40 14.12 2.33 -6.11
N LEU A 41 13.44 1.43 -5.40
CA LEU A 41 12.33 0.66 -5.97
C LEU A 41 10.99 1.35 -5.71
N HIS A 42 10.00 1.00 -6.50
CA HIS A 42 8.63 1.40 -6.25
C HIS A 42 7.98 0.56 -5.14
N SER A 43 7.23 1.21 -4.24
CA SER A 43 6.20 0.58 -3.42
C SER A 43 5.02 1.53 -3.27
N CYS A 44 3.80 0.99 -3.28
CA CYS A 44 2.58 1.76 -2.99
C CYS A 44 2.37 1.99 -1.48
N GLU A 45 3.22 1.37 -0.65
CA GLU A 45 3.42 1.61 0.79
C GLU A 45 4.92 1.77 1.03
N PRO A 46 5.49 2.93 0.64
CA PRO A 46 6.92 3.11 0.70
C PRO A 46 7.43 3.31 2.13
N ASN A 47 8.70 2.96 2.37
CA ASN A 47 9.41 3.27 3.62
C ASN A 47 10.23 4.57 3.55
N CYS A 48 10.23 5.25 2.40
CA CYS A 48 10.87 6.54 2.19
C CYS A 48 9.92 7.52 1.48
N LYS A 49 10.09 8.81 1.78
CA LYS A 49 9.50 9.94 1.06
C LYS A 49 10.60 10.79 0.46
N THR A 50 10.29 11.48 -0.63
CA THR A 50 11.26 12.28 -1.37
C THR A 50 10.81 13.72 -1.47
N ARG A 51 11.75 14.65 -1.33
CA ARG A 51 11.53 16.09 -1.55
C ARG A 51 12.67 16.63 -2.38
N VAL A 52 12.37 17.47 -3.37
CA VAL A 52 13.39 18.24 -4.07
C VAL A 52 13.42 19.64 -3.48
N ALA A 53 14.59 20.10 -3.04
CA ALA A 53 14.77 21.44 -2.51
C ALA A 53 14.60 22.47 -3.63
N PRO A 54 13.58 23.34 -3.58
CA PRO A 54 13.27 24.24 -4.69
C PRO A 54 14.35 25.30 -4.92
N GLU A 55 15.26 25.53 -3.98
CA GLU A 55 16.35 26.49 -4.12
C GLU A 55 17.56 25.93 -4.88
N SER A 56 17.73 24.61 -4.93
CA SER A 56 18.96 23.98 -5.44
C SER A 56 18.73 22.79 -6.37
N GLY A 57 17.51 22.29 -6.49
CA GLY A 57 17.25 21.01 -7.15
C GLY A 57 17.86 19.82 -6.40
N ARG A 58 18.31 19.98 -5.15
CA ARG A 58 18.85 18.85 -4.38
C ARG A 58 17.71 17.92 -3.98
N ILE A 59 17.82 16.64 -4.34
CA ILE A 59 16.89 15.61 -3.84
C ILE A 59 17.27 15.16 -2.43
N GLU A 60 16.25 15.08 -1.57
CA GLU A 60 16.31 14.49 -0.24
C GLU A 60 15.42 13.27 -0.18
N VAL A 61 15.95 12.16 0.35
CA VAL A 61 15.18 10.95 0.64
C VAL A 61 15.17 10.76 2.14
N ARG A 62 13.99 10.65 2.73
CA ARG A 62 13.81 10.53 4.19
C ARG A 62 12.98 9.30 4.51
N ALA A 63 13.44 8.52 5.47
CA ALA A 63 12.68 7.38 5.97
C ALA A 63 11.35 7.86 6.59
N THR A 64 10.27 7.11 6.36
CA THR A 64 8.94 7.36 6.94
C THR A 64 8.65 6.46 8.15
N ARG A 65 9.50 5.46 8.38
CA ARG A 65 9.50 4.53 9.51
C ARG A 65 10.90 3.96 9.72
N SER A 66 11.11 3.20 10.78
CA SER A 66 12.34 2.41 10.97
C SER A 66 12.54 1.42 9.81
N ILE A 67 13.79 1.32 9.33
CA ILE A 67 14.20 0.45 8.22
C ILE A 67 15.28 -0.50 8.75
N ARG A 68 15.11 -1.80 8.51
CA ARG A 68 16.08 -2.80 8.96
C ARG A 68 17.28 -2.86 8.00
N GLN A 69 18.43 -3.28 8.51
CA GLN A 69 19.58 -3.56 7.64
C GLN A 69 19.20 -4.64 6.61
N GLY A 70 19.55 -4.39 5.34
CA GLY A 70 19.20 -5.26 4.22
C GLY A 70 17.77 -5.10 3.68
N GLU A 71 16.92 -4.30 4.32
CA GLU A 71 15.60 -3.98 3.79
C GLU A 71 15.72 -3.01 2.60
N ALA A 72 14.95 -3.25 1.54
CA ALA A 72 14.96 -2.40 0.36
C ALA A 72 14.38 -1.01 0.65
N LEU A 73 15.04 0.03 0.15
CA LEU A 73 14.53 1.41 0.18
C LEU A 73 13.55 1.62 -0.97
N THR A 74 12.35 2.13 -0.66
CA THR A 74 11.25 2.24 -1.62
C THR A 74 10.59 3.61 -1.56
N PHE A 75 10.12 4.11 -2.71
CA PHE A 75 9.31 5.33 -2.81
C PHE A 75 8.12 5.15 -3.77
N ASP A 76 7.17 6.08 -3.74
CA ASP A 76 6.00 6.04 -4.61
C ASP A 76 6.28 6.74 -5.96
N TYR A 77 6.11 6.02 -7.07
CA TYR A 77 6.35 6.54 -8.42
C TYR A 77 5.12 7.26 -8.99
N THR A 78 3.98 7.15 -8.30
CA THR A 78 2.70 7.69 -8.77
C THR A 78 2.49 9.15 -8.40
N GLY A 79 3.47 9.79 -7.74
CA GLY A 79 3.43 11.21 -7.42
C GLY A 79 2.49 11.56 -6.27
N GLY A 80 2.28 10.62 -5.34
CA GLY A 80 1.33 10.74 -4.22
C GLY A 80 1.73 11.77 -3.16
N GLU A 81 1.65 13.05 -3.48
CA GLU A 81 1.50 14.14 -2.51
C GLU A 81 0.10 14.77 -2.68
N ALA A 82 -1.00 14.00 -2.58
CA ALA A 82 -2.36 14.54 -2.40
C ALA A 82 -3.42 13.47 -2.11
N ALA A 83 -4.12 13.66 -0.98
CA ALA A 83 -5.51 13.34 -0.60
C ALA A 83 -6.26 12.06 -1.07
N GLU A 84 -6.03 11.51 -2.26
CA GLU A 84 -6.77 10.36 -2.79
C GLU A 84 -5.80 9.38 -3.43
N THR A 85 -5.61 8.23 -2.79
CA THR A 85 -4.75 7.22 -3.40
C THR A 85 -5.50 6.52 -4.53
N PRO A 86 -4.95 6.45 -5.76
CA PRO A 86 -5.63 5.81 -6.88
C PRO A 86 -6.02 4.36 -6.57
N ALA A 87 -7.16 3.94 -7.11
CA ALA A 87 -7.61 2.56 -7.02
C ALA A 87 -6.57 1.60 -7.63
N LEU A 88 -6.58 0.34 -7.20
CA LEU A 88 -5.61 -0.68 -7.63
C LEU A 88 -5.43 -0.73 -9.16
N VAL A 89 -6.54 -0.67 -9.91
CA VAL A 89 -6.55 -0.74 -11.38
C VAL A 89 -5.83 0.46 -12.00
N ASP A 90 -6.15 1.67 -11.55
CA ASP A 90 -5.56 2.91 -12.06
C ASP A 90 -4.08 3.00 -11.74
N ARG A 91 -3.73 2.68 -10.49
CA ARG A 91 -2.34 2.62 -10.04
C ARG A 91 -1.52 1.63 -10.87
N ARG A 92 -2.03 0.43 -11.13
CA ARG A 92 -1.37 -0.56 -12.00
C ARG A 92 -1.26 -0.05 -13.44
N ALA A 93 -2.28 0.64 -13.96
CA ALA A 93 -2.23 1.21 -15.29
C ALA A 93 -1.13 2.28 -15.42
N LEU A 94 -0.96 3.14 -14.41
CA LEU A 94 0.13 4.13 -14.35
C LEU A 94 1.51 3.46 -14.33
N LEU A 95 1.68 2.43 -13.50
CA LEU A 95 2.97 1.74 -13.36
C LEU A 95 3.32 0.87 -14.57
N ARG A 96 2.33 0.29 -15.26
CA ARG A 96 2.57 -0.41 -16.53
C ARG A 96 3.17 0.50 -17.61
N ARG A 97 2.86 1.80 -17.61
CA ARG A 97 3.51 2.78 -18.50
C ARG A 97 5.00 2.95 -18.20
N ARG A 98 5.46 2.58 -17.00
CA ARG A 98 6.87 2.51 -16.61
C ARG A 98 7.52 1.14 -16.93
N GLY A 99 6.78 0.22 -17.53
CA GLY A 99 7.31 -1.07 -18.00
C GLY A 99 7.35 -2.18 -16.94
N PHE A 100 6.61 -2.06 -15.83
CA PHE A 100 6.54 -3.11 -14.81
C PHE A 100 5.14 -3.25 -14.18
N GLU A 101 4.93 -4.37 -13.50
CA GLU A 101 3.76 -4.62 -12.64
C GLU A 101 4.16 -4.57 -11.17
N CYS A 102 3.44 -3.80 -10.36
CA CYS A 102 3.71 -3.68 -8.93
C CYS A 102 3.07 -4.82 -8.15
N LEU A 103 3.93 -5.56 -7.44
CA LEU A 103 3.58 -6.65 -6.54
C LEU A 103 3.93 -6.33 -5.07
N CYS A 104 3.89 -5.05 -4.68
CA CYS A 104 4.10 -4.69 -3.28
C CYS A 104 2.99 -5.27 -2.39
N SER A 105 3.26 -5.35 -1.08
CA SER A 105 2.32 -5.87 -0.07
C SER A 105 0.92 -5.26 -0.18
N ARG A 106 0.82 -3.96 -0.50
CA ARG A 106 -0.46 -3.29 -0.71
C ARG A 106 -1.19 -3.80 -1.93
N CYS A 107 -0.52 -3.86 -3.08
CA CYS A 107 -1.10 -4.39 -4.32
C CYS A 107 -1.56 -5.83 -4.13
N GLU A 108 -0.79 -6.67 -3.44
CA GLU A 108 -1.18 -8.05 -3.15
C GLU A 108 -2.42 -8.12 -2.26
N ARG A 109 -2.48 -7.35 -1.18
CA ARG A 109 -3.65 -7.32 -0.29
C ARG A 109 -4.91 -6.86 -1.03
N GLU A 110 -4.82 -5.78 -1.80
CA GLU A 110 -5.96 -5.26 -2.57
C GLU A 110 -6.38 -6.21 -3.70
N SER A 111 -5.44 -6.95 -4.30
CA SER A 111 -5.76 -7.93 -5.37
C SER A 111 -6.53 -9.14 -4.88
N ARG A 112 -6.36 -9.53 -3.61
CA ARG A 112 -7.13 -10.61 -3.01
C ARG A 112 -8.60 -10.22 -2.76
N GLY A 113 -8.94 -8.93 -2.94
CA GLY A 113 -10.23 -8.38 -2.58
C GLY A 113 -10.41 -8.27 -1.05
N PRO A 114 -11.54 -7.74 -0.57
CA PRO A 114 -11.92 -7.91 0.82
C PRO A 114 -12.00 -9.42 1.08
N GLY A 115 -11.12 -9.95 1.91
CA GLY A 115 -11.16 -11.37 2.26
C GLY A 115 -12.57 -11.71 2.74
N THR A 116 -13.20 -12.70 2.11
CA THR A 116 -14.45 -13.27 2.61
C THR A 116 -14.14 -13.82 4.00
N SER A 117 -14.49 -13.02 5.01
CA SER A 117 -14.49 -13.53 6.37
C SER A 117 -15.52 -14.65 6.38
N LEU A 118 -15.15 -15.86 6.77
CA LEU A 118 -16.08 -16.99 6.83
C LEU A 118 -16.51 -17.21 8.28
N CYS A 119 -17.76 -17.59 8.49
CA CYS A 119 -18.28 -17.97 9.79
C CYS A 119 -17.59 -19.26 10.23
N VAL A 120 -16.95 -19.27 11.41
CA VAL A 120 -16.27 -20.46 11.95
C VAL A 120 -17.22 -21.64 12.15
N ALA A 121 -18.52 -21.39 12.39
CA ALA A 121 -19.52 -22.42 12.65
C ALA A 121 -20.05 -23.12 11.37
N CYS A 122 -20.21 -22.39 10.26
CA CYS A 122 -20.86 -22.93 9.07
C CYS A 122 -20.06 -22.74 7.76
N ASN A 123 -18.87 -22.15 7.85
CA ASN A 123 -18.01 -21.77 6.74
C ASN A 123 -18.70 -20.88 5.68
N GLY A 124 -19.83 -20.25 6.03
CA GLY A 124 -20.56 -19.32 5.18
C GLY A 124 -19.95 -17.91 5.18
N PRO A 125 -20.15 -17.12 4.13
CA PRO A 125 -19.62 -15.75 4.06
C PRO A 125 -20.20 -14.86 5.16
N LEU A 126 -19.31 -14.18 5.90
CA LEU A 126 -19.62 -13.06 6.79
C LEU A 126 -19.66 -11.82 5.92
N THR A 127 -20.86 -11.32 5.69
CA THR A 127 -21.06 -10.03 5.03
C THR A 127 -20.85 -8.93 6.06
N SER A 128 -19.90 -8.03 5.84
CA SER A 128 -19.66 -6.87 6.72
C SER A 128 -20.75 -5.79 6.64
N THR A 129 -21.83 -6.05 5.92
CA THR A 129 -22.97 -5.13 5.76
C THR A 129 -24.07 -5.49 6.75
N ALA A 130 -23.84 -5.19 8.02
CA ALA A 130 -24.93 -5.03 8.98
C ALA A 130 -24.76 -3.66 9.65
N TRP A 131 -25.07 -2.61 8.91
CA TRP A 131 -25.58 -1.39 9.52
C TRP A 131 -27.03 -1.68 9.87
N ALA A 132 -27.27 -2.14 11.10
CA ALA A 132 -28.61 -2.24 11.67
C ALA A 132 -28.49 -1.99 13.17
N PHE A 133 -28.87 -0.77 13.54
CA PHE A 133 -29.52 -0.36 14.79
C PHE A 133 -29.52 -1.37 15.95
N GLY A 134 -28.94 -0.90 17.07
CA GLY A 134 -29.40 -1.16 18.44
C GLY A 134 -29.79 -2.58 18.82
N CYS A 135 -28.92 -3.26 19.56
CA CYS A 135 -29.38 -4.16 20.60
C CYS A 135 -28.78 -3.68 21.92
N ASP A 136 -29.68 -3.22 22.80
CA ASP A 136 -29.41 -2.99 24.19
C ASP A 136 -28.90 -4.27 24.89
N GLU A 137 -27.94 -4.01 25.78
CA GLU A 137 -27.44 -4.75 26.93
C GLU A 137 -26.69 -6.09 26.83
N PRO A 138 -25.62 -6.24 27.64
CA PRO A 138 -24.68 -7.33 27.60
C PRO A 138 -25.13 -8.46 28.52
N THR A 139 -25.30 -9.67 27.99
CA THR A 139 -25.25 -10.87 28.83
C THR A 139 -24.09 -11.74 28.40
N ALA A 140 -22.93 -11.38 28.93
CA ALA A 140 -21.82 -12.30 29.10
C ALA A 140 -22.26 -13.44 30.01
N LYS A 141 -22.69 -14.57 29.46
CA LYS A 141 -22.69 -15.86 30.17
C LYS A 141 -22.34 -17.00 29.21
N HIS A 142 -21.08 -17.41 29.31
CA HIS A 142 -20.53 -18.71 28.91
C HIS A 142 -20.61 -19.07 27.42
N GLY A 143 -19.50 -18.86 26.73
CA GLY A 143 -19.29 -19.41 25.38
C GLY A 143 -17.95 -18.95 24.83
N THR A 144 -16.89 -19.66 25.19
CA THR A 144 -15.56 -19.54 24.59
C THR A 144 -15.67 -19.61 23.06
N LEU A 145 -15.61 -18.48 22.37
CA LEU A 145 -15.29 -18.48 20.94
C LEU A 145 -13.77 -18.57 20.84
N LEU A 146 -13.31 -19.82 20.73
CA LEU A 146 -11.94 -20.17 20.39
C LEU A 146 -11.52 -19.40 19.14
N CYS A 147 -10.69 -18.38 19.34
CA CYS A 147 -9.82 -17.84 18.31
C CYS A 147 -8.76 -18.89 18.02
N VAL A 148 -9.08 -19.90 17.21
CA VAL A 148 -8.05 -20.75 16.60
C VAL A 148 -7.50 -19.96 15.42
N ARG A 149 -6.53 -19.09 15.73
CA ARG A 149 -5.54 -18.64 14.74
C ARG A 149 -5.03 -19.87 14.00
N SER A 150 -5.39 -20.03 12.73
CA SER A 150 -4.47 -20.72 11.82
C SER A 150 -3.25 -19.81 11.69
N MET A 151 -2.18 -20.21 12.37
CA MET A 151 -0.92 -19.49 12.39
C MET A 151 -0.35 -19.40 10.98
N HIS A 152 -0.29 -18.19 10.42
CA HIS A 152 0.90 -17.77 9.71
C HIS A 152 1.40 -16.46 10.33
N ARG A 153 2.65 -16.55 10.80
CA ARG A 153 3.32 -15.67 11.74
C ARG A 153 3.77 -14.37 11.04
N SER A 154 3.18 -13.25 11.42
CA SER A 154 3.90 -11.97 11.41
C SER A 154 3.27 -11.02 12.43
N VAL A 155 4.08 -10.75 13.43
CA VAL A 155 3.90 -9.90 14.61
C VAL A 155 3.38 -8.52 14.24
N ILE A 156 2.29 -8.10 14.87
CA ILE A 156 2.04 -6.69 15.21
C ILE A 156 1.78 -6.67 16.70
N ASP A 157 2.72 -6.09 17.43
CA ASP A 157 2.59 -5.71 18.83
C ASP A 157 1.55 -4.59 18.93
N ASP A 158 0.38 -4.91 19.47
CA ASP A 158 -0.52 -3.94 20.08
C ASP A 158 -0.93 -4.50 21.45
N PRO A 159 -0.42 -3.94 22.56
CA PRO A 159 -0.73 -4.43 23.90
C PRO A 159 -2.13 -4.02 24.39
N SER A 160 -2.96 -3.36 23.58
CA SER A 160 -4.33 -2.98 23.95
C SER A 160 -5.43 -3.96 23.50
N GLY A 161 -5.08 -4.99 22.70
CA GLY A 161 -5.74 -6.31 22.72
C GLY A 161 -7.26 -6.43 22.51
N LEU A 162 -7.97 -5.41 22.02
CA LEU A 162 -9.43 -5.45 21.83
C LEU A 162 -9.82 -4.84 20.48
N ILE A 163 -9.75 -5.65 19.41
CA ILE A 163 -10.52 -5.40 18.19
C ILE A 163 -11.70 -6.36 18.20
N SER A 164 -12.82 -5.93 18.81
CA SER A 164 -14.11 -6.61 18.72
C SER A 164 -14.75 -6.31 17.36
N ARG A 165 -14.54 -7.18 16.37
CA ARG A 165 -15.36 -7.18 15.15
C ARG A 165 -16.36 -8.32 15.22
N THR A 166 -17.56 -8.03 15.70
CA THR A 166 -18.71 -8.92 15.63
C THR A 166 -19.27 -8.91 14.20
N GLY A 167 -19.15 -10.02 13.49
CA GLY A 167 -19.84 -10.25 12.21
C GLY A 167 -21.03 -11.18 12.42
N THR A 168 -22.18 -10.86 11.82
CA THR A 168 -23.37 -11.73 11.83
C THR A 168 -23.38 -12.64 10.60
N CYS A 169 -23.66 -13.93 10.80
CA CYS A 169 -23.81 -14.90 9.71
C CYS A 169 -25.30 -15.19 9.48
N SER A 170 -25.82 -14.89 8.29
CA SER A 170 -27.24 -15.10 7.93
C SER A 170 -27.70 -16.56 7.90
N ARG A 171 -26.76 -17.53 7.95
CA ARG A 171 -27.04 -18.97 8.01
C ARG A 171 -27.05 -19.55 9.42
N CYS A 172 -26.57 -18.81 10.41
CA CYS A 172 -26.56 -19.28 11.80
C CYS A 172 -27.74 -18.61 12.52
N LEU A 173 -28.88 -19.31 12.60
CA LEU A 173 -29.92 -18.95 13.55
C LEU A 173 -29.32 -18.98 14.97
N PRO A 174 -29.76 -18.11 15.90
CA PRO A 174 -29.35 -18.22 17.29
C PRO A 174 -29.72 -19.62 17.77
N ILE A 175 -28.71 -20.40 18.16
CA ILE A 175 -28.93 -21.63 18.92
C ILE A 175 -29.55 -21.15 20.24
N ARG A 176 -30.87 -21.37 20.39
CA ARG A 176 -31.52 -21.26 21.70
C ARG A 176 -30.88 -22.33 22.58
N VAL A 177 -30.11 -21.90 23.57
CA VAL A 177 -29.73 -22.72 24.72
C VAL A 177 -30.87 -22.68 25.72
#